data_AF-A0A167U739-F1
#
_entry.id   AF-A0A167U739-F1
#
_cell.length_a   1.000
_cell.length_b   1.000
_cell.length_c   1.000
_cell.angle_alpha   90.00
_cell.angle_beta   90.00
_cell.angle_gamma   90.00
#
_symmetry.space_group_name_H-M   'P 1'
#
loop_
_entity.id
_entity.type
_entity.pdbx_description
1 polymer ?
#
loop_
_entity_poly.entity_id
_entity_poly.type
_entity_poly.pdbx_seq_one_letter_code
_entity_poly.pdbx_strand_id
1 'polypeptide(L)'
;MSYAELFESILEPEIEDADEETFWLYSQPHPSSDLGFVDPRAASVEVRVGGTDFTVHQSPGVLSSDRAGGTTGAVLWKISPVFADWLAAPTNFLFSRSLLGADSAVLELGCGVSPLNALALAPRVASHTLTDQAYVRRLIRRNIDDGVASLARKSSKHRPAGRISFETLDWETDATPPAPGGFDAVLAVDCVYNAALVPPLVQTCADACRRRGAKRVHSGAAAA
;
A
#
# COMPACT_ATOMS: atom_id res chain seq x y z
N MET A 1 -12.42 -10.27 22.63
CA MET A 1 -11.40 -9.24 22.36
C MET A 1 -11.92 -8.37 21.23
N SER A 2 -12.11 -7.08 21.46
CA SER A 2 -12.42 -6.11 20.41
C SER A 2 -11.19 -5.92 19.49
N TYR A 3 -11.36 -5.27 18.34
CA TYR A 3 -10.19 -4.92 17.52
C TYR A 3 -9.26 -3.95 18.25
N ALA A 4 -9.80 -3.02 19.06
CA ALA A 4 -9.01 -2.11 19.87
C ALA A 4 -8.14 -2.86 20.89
N GLU A 5 -8.73 -3.76 21.68
CA GLU A 5 -7.99 -4.59 22.66
C GLU A 5 -6.94 -5.47 21.98
N LEU A 6 -7.21 -5.95 20.76
CA LEU A 6 -6.24 -6.73 19.99
C LEU A 6 -5.07 -5.86 19.54
N PHE A 7 -5.34 -4.67 19.01
CA PHE A 7 -4.29 -3.77 18.54
C PHE A 7 -3.42 -3.26 19.70
N GLU A 8 -4.01 -2.85 20.83
CA GLU A 8 -3.27 -2.48 22.05
C GLU A 8 -2.37 -3.62 22.57
N SER A 9 -2.76 -4.89 22.35
CA SER A 9 -1.94 -6.04 22.77
C SER A 9 -0.73 -6.33 21.86
N ILE A 10 -0.65 -5.68 20.70
CA ILE A 10 0.36 -5.93 19.65
C ILE A 10 1.16 -4.66 19.31
N LEU A 11 0.51 -3.50 19.41
CA LEU A 11 1.02 -2.18 19.11
C LEU A 11 1.16 -1.39 20.42
N GLU A 12 1.61 -0.15 20.29
CA GLU A 12 1.59 0.81 21.39
C GLU A 12 0.15 1.26 21.70
N PRO A 13 -0.09 1.85 22.89
CA PRO A 13 -1.38 2.42 23.24
C PRO A 13 -1.89 3.42 22.18
N GLU A 14 -3.21 3.62 22.14
CA GLU A 14 -3.82 4.62 21.26
C GLU A 14 -3.20 6.01 21.52
N ILE A 15 -2.96 6.76 20.44
CA ILE A 15 -2.46 8.13 20.52
C ILE A 15 -3.62 9.02 20.98
N GLU A 16 -3.52 9.53 22.20
CA GLU A 16 -4.53 10.41 22.81
C GLU A 16 -4.39 11.88 22.35
N ASP A 17 -3.14 12.34 22.13
CA ASP A 17 -2.83 13.69 21.67
C ASP A 17 -1.83 13.63 20.51
N ALA A 18 -2.33 13.88 19.29
CA ALA A 18 -1.52 13.88 18.09
C ALA A 18 -0.55 15.06 18.02
N ASP A 19 -0.86 16.20 18.65
CA ASP A 19 0.01 17.37 18.67
C ASP A 19 1.22 17.12 19.59
N GLU A 20 0.98 16.53 20.77
CA GLU A 20 2.04 16.11 21.69
C GLU A 20 2.97 15.07 21.06
N GLU A 21 2.41 14.02 20.46
CA GLU A 21 3.20 12.94 19.85
C GLU A 21 4.01 13.46 18.65
N THR A 22 3.41 14.33 17.84
CA THR A 22 4.11 14.99 16.73
C THR A 22 5.24 15.86 17.27
N PHE A 23 4.99 16.68 18.30
CA PHE A 23 6.03 17.50 18.91
C PHE A 23 7.18 16.63 19.42
N TRP A 24 6.89 15.54 20.13
CA TRP A 24 7.89 14.62 20.63
C TRP A 24 8.72 14.00 19.50
N LEU A 25 8.07 13.48 18.46
CA LEU A 25 8.72 12.89 17.29
C LEU A 25 9.69 13.88 16.61
N TYR A 26 9.25 15.11 16.39
CA TYR A 26 10.06 16.15 15.74
C TYR A 26 11.10 16.79 16.66
N SER A 27 11.02 16.57 17.98
CA SER A 27 12.07 16.96 18.93
C SER A 27 13.26 16.00 18.95
N GLN A 28 13.12 14.79 18.40
CA GLN A 28 14.20 13.82 18.30
C GLN A 28 15.18 14.16 17.15
N PRO A 29 16.46 13.75 17.25
CA PRO A 29 17.41 13.90 16.14
C PRO A 29 16.90 13.22 14.87
N HIS A 30 16.81 13.99 13.77
CA HIS A 30 16.29 13.47 12.52
C HIS A 30 17.31 12.49 11.89
N PRO A 31 16.93 11.23 11.61
CA PRO A 31 17.87 10.20 11.17
C PRO A 31 18.25 10.30 9.68
N SER A 32 17.54 11.11 8.88
CA SER A 32 17.76 11.23 7.42
C SER A 32 18.03 12.67 6.99
N SER A 33 18.85 12.83 5.96
CA SER A 33 19.14 14.10 5.28
C SER A 33 18.72 14.10 3.80
N ASP A 34 18.14 13.02 3.30
CA ASP A 34 17.65 12.95 1.91
C ASP A 34 16.14 12.72 1.84
N LEU A 35 15.60 12.95 0.62
CA LEU A 35 14.18 12.83 0.30
C LEU A 35 13.65 11.39 0.38
N GLY A 36 14.45 10.39 0.75
CA GLY A 36 13.94 9.03 0.95
C GLY A 36 13.82 8.17 -0.31
N PHE A 37 14.43 8.53 -1.44
CA PHE A 37 14.47 7.69 -2.65
C PHE A 37 15.61 6.68 -2.63
N VAL A 38 15.43 5.48 -3.19
CA VAL A 38 16.51 4.46 -3.28
C VAL A 38 17.60 4.91 -4.25
N ASP A 39 17.24 5.14 -5.52
CA ASP A 39 18.09 5.79 -6.51
C ASP A 39 17.20 6.58 -7.51
N PRO A 40 17.09 7.91 -7.36
CA PRO A 40 16.20 8.70 -8.20
C PRO A 40 16.73 8.93 -9.63
N ARG A 41 17.98 8.52 -9.93
CA ARG A 41 18.62 8.70 -11.24
C ARG A 41 18.59 7.43 -12.08
N ALA A 42 18.50 6.26 -11.45
CA ALA A 42 18.44 4.99 -12.15
C ALA A 42 17.10 4.78 -12.88
N ALA A 43 17.15 4.21 -14.09
CA ALA A 43 15.94 3.81 -14.82
C ALA A 43 15.26 2.58 -14.21
N SER A 44 15.98 1.80 -13.40
CA SER A 44 15.47 0.65 -12.66
C SER A 44 16.29 0.40 -11.40
N VAL A 45 15.66 -0.19 -10.38
CA VAL A 45 16.31 -0.59 -9.13
C VAL A 45 16.02 -2.06 -8.85
N GLU A 46 17.06 -2.80 -8.47
CA GLU A 46 16.92 -4.18 -7.98
C GLU A 46 16.66 -4.16 -6.47
N VAL A 47 15.63 -4.88 -6.04
CA VAL A 47 15.26 -5.00 -4.63
C VAL A 47 14.91 -6.44 -4.28
N ARG A 48 15.13 -6.82 -3.03
CA ARG A 48 14.75 -8.12 -2.49
C ARG A 48 13.64 -7.95 -1.47
N VAL A 49 12.54 -8.68 -1.65
CA VAL A 49 11.37 -8.69 -0.76
C VAL A 49 10.93 -10.14 -0.53
N GLY A 50 10.80 -10.57 0.72
CA GLY A 50 10.40 -11.95 1.04
C GLY A 50 11.34 -13.00 0.45
N GLY A 51 12.62 -12.64 0.33
CA GLY A 51 13.66 -13.44 -0.33
C GLY A 51 13.49 -13.61 -1.84
N THR A 52 12.66 -12.81 -2.51
CA THR A 52 12.49 -12.79 -3.97
C THR A 52 13.10 -11.51 -4.53
N ASP A 53 13.86 -11.61 -5.60
CA ASP A 53 14.45 -10.46 -6.29
C ASP A 53 13.45 -9.90 -7.30
N PHE A 54 13.34 -8.57 -7.34
CA PHE A 54 12.46 -7.82 -8.21
C PHE A 54 13.20 -6.64 -8.82
N THR A 55 12.92 -6.37 -10.09
CA THR A 55 13.32 -5.13 -10.77
C THR A 55 12.14 -4.16 -10.75
N VAL A 56 12.34 -2.96 -10.20
CA VAL A 56 11.37 -1.86 -10.26
C VAL A 56 11.84 -0.84 -11.29
N HIS A 57 11.11 -0.68 -12.39
CA HIS A 57 11.35 0.35 -13.40
C HIS A 57 10.81 1.70 -12.94
N GLN A 58 11.61 2.76 -13.13
CA GLN A 58 11.35 4.13 -12.67
C GLN A 58 11.34 5.12 -13.85
N SER A 59 10.91 6.35 -13.60
CA SER A 59 11.02 7.46 -14.56
C SER A 59 11.67 8.70 -13.94
N PRO A 60 13.01 8.76 -13.88
CA PRO A 60 13.75 9.94 -13.42
C PRO A 60 13.35 11.23 -14.17
N GLY A 61 13.08 11.13 -15.48
CA GLY A 61 12.65 12.28 -16.28
C GLY A 61 11.27 12.83 -15.91
N VAL A 62 10.37 11.99 -15.38
CA VAL A 62 9.09 12.46 -14.84
C VAL A 62 9.28 13.11 -13.47
N LEU A 63 10.14 12.53 -12.62
CA LEU A 63 10.50 13.13 -11.33
C LEU A 63 11.04 14.55 -11.51
N SER A 64 11.89 14.77 -12.53
CA SER A 64 12.48 16.08 -12.83
C SER A 64 11.64 16.98 -13.75
N SER A 65 10.36 16.66 -13.99
CA SER A 65 9.52 17.42 -14.93
C SER A 65 8.75 18.55 -14.24
N ASP A 66 8.44 19.60 -14.99
CA ASP A 66 7.60 20.73 -14.54
C ASP A 66 6.09 20.41 -14.62
N ARG A 67 5.72 19.13 -14.49
CA ARG A 67 4.31 18.70 -14.54
C ARG A 67 3.56 19.31 -13.36
N ALA A 68 2.33 19.78 -13.61
CA ALA A 68 1.42 20.16 -12.54
C ALA A 68 1.04 18.93 -11.69
N GLY A 69 1.21 19.03 -10.37
CA GLY A 69 0.99 17.94 -9.41
C GLY A 69 2.28 17.21 -9.02
N GLY A 70 2.23 16.47 -7.90
CA GLY A 70 3.38 15.72 -7.40
C GLY A 70 3.83 14.59 -8.35
N THR A 71 5.11 14.53 -8.68
CA THR A 71 5.73 13.52 -9.55
C THR A 71 6.56 12.49 -8.78
N THR A 72 6.55 12.58 -7.45
CA THR A 72 7.39 11.76 -6.56
C THR A 72 7.07 10.27 -6.63
N GLY A 73 5.89 9.88 -7.12
CA GLY A 73 5.53 8.49 -7.39
C GLY A 73 6.25 7.88 -8.59
N ALA A 74 7.04 8.64 -9.35
CA ALA A 74 7.80 8.15 -10.52
C ALA A 74 9.05 7.33 -10.15
N VAL A 75 9.46 7.32 -8.88
CA VAL A 75 10.63 6.63 -8.36
C VAL A 75 10.29 5.84 -7.10
N LEU A 76 11.17 4.90 -6.73
CA LEU A 76 11.03 4.02 -5.59
C LEU A 76 11.50 4.70 -4.31
N TRP A 77 10.59 4.77 -3.33
CA TRP A 77 10.88 5.22 -1.98
C TRP A 77 11.53 4.11 -1.15
N LYS A 78 12.47 4.49 -0.27
CA LYS A 78 13.25 3.57 0.58
C LYS A 78 12.37 2.77 1.54
N ILE A 79 11.24 3.34 1.97
CA ILE A 79 10.32 2.66 2.88
C ILE A 79 9.53 1.54 2.19
N SER A 80 9.25 1.63 0.89
CA SER A 80 8.44 0.63 0.18
C SER A 80 9.02 -0.79 0.25
N PRO A 81 10.32 -1.06 -0.06
CA PRO A 81 10.87 -2.40 0.09
C PRO A 81 10.93 -2.86 1.56
N VAL A 82 11.20 -1.95 2.50
CA VAL A 82 11.24 -2.26 3.94
C VAL A 82 9.87 -2.72 4.44
N PHE A 83 8.81 -1.98 4.07
CA PHE A 83 7.44 -2.31 4.44
C PHE A 83 6.95 -3.58 3.73
N ALA A 84 7.29 -3.76 2.45
CA ALA A 84 6.95 -4.97 1.72
C ALA A 84 7.61 -6.22 2.32
N ASP A 85 8.86 -6.11 2.79
CA ASP A 85 9.53 -7.22 3.49
C ASP A 85 8.88 -7.53 4.83
N TRP A 86 8.46 -6.49 5.58
CA TRP A 86 7.64 -6.65 6.78
C TRP A 86 6.30 -7.35 6.49
N LEU A 87 5.61 -7.02 5.39
CA LEU A 87 4.38 -7.70 4.94
C LEU A 87 4.62 -9.17 4.59
N ALA A 88 5.76 -9.48 3.96
CA ALA A 88 6.15 -10.82 3.57
C ALA A 88 6.56 -11.69 4.78
N ALA A 89 6.89 -11.08 5.92
CA ALA A 89 7.36 -11.80 7.10
C ALA A 89 6.32 -12.84 7.58
N PRO A 90 6.76 -14.07 7.91
CA PRO A 90 5.87 -15.12 8.41
C PRO A 90 5.27 -14.77 9.77
N THR A 91 5.95 -13.91 10.54
CA THR A 91 5.54 -13.41 11.86
C THR A 91 4.59 -12.22 11.80
N ASN A 92 4.28 -11.68 10.60
CA ASN A 92 3.43 -10.51 10.47
C ASN A 92 2.04 -10.74 11.12
N PHE A 93 1.68 -9.87 12.07
CA PHE A 93 0.50 -10.03 12.90
C PHE A 93 -0.80 -9.99 12.10
N LEU A 94 -0.83 -9.34 10.94
CA LEU A 94 -2.00 -9.29 10.07
C LEU A 94 -2.47 -10.70 9.69
N PHE A 95 -1.55 -11.66 9.64
CA PHE A 95 -1.86 -13.04 9.28
C PHE A 95 -1.77 -14.00 10.45
N SER A 96 -0.82 -13.83 11.37
CA SER A 96 -0.72 -14.71 12.56
C SER A 96 -1.89 -14.53 13.52
N ARG A 97 -2.61 -13.41 13.42
CA ARG A 97 -3.87 -13.13 14.14
C ARG A 97 -5.12 -13.23 13.25
N SER A 98 -4.99 -13.69 12.01
CA SER A 98 -6.10 -13.85 11.06
C SER A 98 -6.90 -12.56 10.79
N LEU A 99 -6.24 -11.39 10.78
CA LEU A 99 -6.85 -10.12 10.35
C LEU A 99 -7.01 -10.06 8.83
N LEU A 100 -6.06 -10.65 8.11
CA LEU A 100 -6.07 -10.88 6.68
C LEU A 100 -5.86 -12.37 6.38
N GLY A 101 -6.40 -12.80 5.25
CA GLY A 101 -6.37 -14.18 4.79
C GLY A 101 -6.53 -14.29 3.28
N ALA A 102 -6.60 -15.54 2.81
CA ALA A 102 -6.61 -15.86 1.37
C ALA A 102 -7.86 -15.35 0.63
N ASP A 103 -8.89 -14.92 1.35
CA ASP A 103 -10.13 -14.30 0.86
C ASP A 103 -10.12 -12.77 0.95
N SER A 104 -9.10 -12.17 1.56
CA SER A 104 -9.04 -10.72 1.79
C SER A 104 -8.79 -9.92 0.52
N ALA A 105 -9.44 -8.76 0.43
CA ALA A 105 -9.19 -7.75 -0.60
C ALA A 105 -8.50 -6.52 -0.01
N VAL A 106 -7.37 -6.11 -0.61
CA VAL A 106 -6.56 -4.97 -0.17
C VAL A 106 -6.62 -3.84 -1.18
N LEU A 107 -6.79 -2.61 -0.71
CA LEU A 107 -6.63 -1.38 -1.49
C LEU A 107 -5.32 -0.71 -1.09
N GLU A 108 -4.50 -0.30 -2.04
CA GLU A 108 -3.30 0.50 -1.79
C GLU A 108 -3.44 1.86 -2.44
N LEU A 109 -3.32 2.91 -1.62
CA LEU A 109 -3.35 4.31 -2.01
C LEU A 109 -1.91 4.81 -2.21
N GLY A 110 -1.65 5.47 -3.33
CA GLY A 110 -0.35 6.10 -3.59
C GLY A 110 0.76 5.07 -3.83
N CYS A 111 0.52 4.05 -4.66
CA CYS A 111 1.50 2.99 -4.89
C CYS A 111 2.74 3.44 -5.67
N GLY A 112 2.69 4.62 -6.30
CA GLY A 112 3.70 5.09 -7.25
C GLY A 112 3.94 4.07 -8.36
N VAL A 113 5.20 3.90 -8.72
CA VAL A 113 5.65 2.84 -9.66
C VAL A 113 5.85 1.49 -9.00
N SER A 114 5.68 1.34 -7.68
CA SER A 114 6.11 0.15 -6.94
C SER A 114 4.95 -0.80 -6.61
N PRO A 115 4.93 -2.04 -7.14
CA PRO A 115 3.95 -3.06 -6.76
C PRO A 115 4.45 -3.96 -5.61
N LEU A 116 5.52 -3.59 -4.90
CA LEU A 116 6.23 -4.48 -3.97
C LEU A 116 5.32 -4.98 -2.84
N ASN A 117 4.47 -4.11 -2.29
CA ASN A 117 3.50 -4.49 -1.26
C ASN A 117 2.48 -5.50 -1.79
N ALA A 118 1.96 -5.28 -3.00
CA ALA A 118 1.07 -6.22 -3.67
C ALA A 118 1.75 -7.57 -3.96
N LEU A 119 3.01 -7.57 -4.41
CA LEU A 119 3.78 -8.78 -4.65
C LEU A 119 4.08 -9.56 -3.36
N ALA A 120 4.40 -8.86 -2.27
CA ALA A 120 4.60 -9.46 -0.95
C ALA A 120 3.32 -10.14 -0.42
N LEU A 121 2.16 -9.53 -0.68
CA LEU A 121 0.87 -10.00 -0.23
C LEU A 121 0.22 -11.03 -1.15
N ALA A 122 0.60 -11.08 -2.43
CA ALA A 122 -0.05 -11.91 -3.44
C ALA A 122 -0.20 -13.40 -3.05
N PRO A 123 0.75 -14.05 -2.35
CA PRO A 123 0.56 -15.45 -1.93
C PRO A 123 -0.46 -15.64 -0.78
N ARG A 124 -0.90 -14.55 -0.14
CA ARG A 124 -1.61 -14.55 1.15
C ARG A 124 -2.99 -13.92 1.10
N VAL A 125 -3.34 -13.16 0.06
CA VAL A 125 -4.63 -12.47 -0.09
C VAL A 125 -5.29 -12.77 -1.45
N ALA A 126 -6.61 -12.59 -1.55
CA ALA A 126 -7.36 -12.87 -2.79
C ALA A 126 -7.05 -11.84 -3.89
N SER A 127 -7.00 -10.56 -3.51
CA SER A 127 -6.73 -9.48 -4.45
C SER A 127 -6.10 -8.26 -3.81
N HIS A 128 -5.31 -7.55 -4.60
CA HIS A 128 -4.70 -6.28 -4.26
C HIS A 128 -4.93 -5.28 -5.39
N THR A 129 -5.63 -4.19 -5.09
CA THR A 129 -5.85 -3.07 -6.01
C THR A 129 -4.92 -1.93 -5.67
N LEU A 130 -3.89 -1.75 -6.51
CA LEU A 130 -2.97 -0.64 -6.47
C LEU A 130 -3.64 0.60 -7.08
N THR A 131 -3.46 1.77 -6.46
CA THR A 131 -4.02 3.02 -6.96
C THR A 131 -3.04 4.17 -6.86
N ASP A 132 -3.03 5.01 -7.90
CA ASP A 132 -2.25 6.24 -7.98
C ASP A 132 -2.79 7.10 -9.14
N GLN A 133 -2.17 8.24 -9.40
CA GLN A 133 -2.49 9.10 -10.53
C GLN A 133 -2.14 8.44 -11.87
N ALA A 134 -2.77 8.93 -12.95
CA ALA A 134 -2.64 8.34 -14.29
C ALA A 134 -1.21 8.27 -14.84
N TYR A 135 -0.31 9.14 -14.40
CA TYR A 135 1.05 9.23 -14.95
C TYR A 135 1.90 7.99 -14.65
N VAL A 136 1.67 7.28 -13.53
CA VAL A 136 2.43 6.07 -13.19
C VAL A 136 1.94 4.83 -13.95
N ARG A 137 0.72 4.86 -14.50
CA ARG A 137 -0.02 3.71 -15.07
C ARG A 137 0.83 2.81 -15.96
N ARG A 138 1.65 3.41 -16.83
CA ARG A 138 2.48 2.64 -17.77
C ARG A 138 3.56 1.83 -17.03
N LEU A 139 4.26 2.47 -16.09
CA LEU A 139 5.37 1.83 -15.37
C LEU A 139 4.87 0.84 -14.33
N ILE A 140 3.85 1.20 -13.55
CA ILE A 140 3.29 0.28 -12.53
C ILE A 140 2.78 -1.01 -13.18
N ARG A 141 2.11 -0.95 -14.34
CA ARG A 141 1.68 -2.16 -15.07
C ARG A 141 2.85 -3.04 -15.48
N ARG A 142 3.91 -2.46 -16.04
CA ARG A 142 5.13 -3.19 -16.38
C ARG A 142 5.75 -3.86 -15.14
N ASN A 143 5.84 -3.12 -14.04
CA ASN A 143 6.41 -3.63 -12.79
C ASN A 143 5.56 -4.76 -12.19
N ILE A 144 4.23 -4.68 -12.31
CA ILE A 144 3.32 -5.77 -11.92
C ILE A 144 3.60 -7.02 -12.75
N ASP A 145 3.64 -6.89 -14.08
CA ASP A 145 3.85 -8.02 -15.00
C ASP A 145 5.20 -8.70 -14.74
N ASP A 146 6.28 -7.93 -14.66
CA ASP A 146 7.64 -8.41 -14.37
C ASP A 146 7.72 -9.06 -12.98
N GLY A 147 7.05 -8.47 -11.98
CA GLY A 147 7.01 -8.99 -10.62
C GLY A 147 6.22 -10.30 -10.48
N VAL A 148 5.06 -10.40 -11.12
CA VAL A 148 4.25 -11.64 -11.16
C VAL A 148 5.03 -12.76 -11.86
N ALA A 149 5.73 -12.45 -12.96
CA ALA A 149 6.60 -13.42 -13.63
C ALA A 149 7.73 -13.90 -12.70
N SER A 150 8.33 -13.00 -11.92
CA SER A 150 9.38 -13.33 -10.94
C SER A 150 8.86 -14.24 -9.82
N LEU A 151 7.66 -13.98 -9.29
CA LEU A 151 6.98 -14.85 -8.31
C LEU A 151 6.70 -16.25 -8.88
N ALA A 152 6.19 -16.32 -10.12
CA ALA A 152 5.87 -17.58 -10.78
C ALA A 152 7.10 -18.47 -10.96
N ARG A 153 8.28 -17.88 -11.24
CA ARG A 153 9.55 -18.62 -11.37
C ARG A 153 10.03 -19.25 -10.07
N LYS A 154 9.70 -18.65 -8.91
CA LYS A 154 10.13 -19.13 -7.59
C LYS A 154 9.15 -20.16 -7.00
N SER A 155 7.87 -20.10 -7.35
CA SER A 155 6.85 -21.02 -6.83
C SER A 155 6.88 -22.38 -7.53
N SER A 156 7.39 -23.41 -6.86
CA SER A 156 7.36 -24.79 -7.36
C SER A 156 6.09 -25.57 -6.96
N LYS A 157 5.17 -24.99 -6.16
CA LYS A 157 3.97 -25.68 -5.64
C LYS A 157 2.73 -24.77 -5.46
N HIS A 158 1.72 -25.06 -6.28
CA HIS A 158 0.29 -25.27 -5.97
C HIS A 158 -0.68 -24.19 -5.46
N ARG A 159 -0.29 -22.94 -5.21
CA ARG A 159 -1.28 -21.85 -5.03
C ARG A 159 -1.14 -20.76 -6.10
N PRO A 160 -2.22 -20.44 -6.84
CA PRO A 160 -2.22 -19.25 -7.69
C PRO A 160 -2.00 -18.02 -6.82
N ALA A 161 -1.16 -17.10 -7.29
CA ALA A 161 -1.04 -15.78 -6.67
C ALA A 161 -2.39 -15.05 -6.74
N GLY A 162 -2.71 -14.28 -5.70
CA GLY A 162 -3.84 -13.38 -5.67
C GLY A 162 -3.80 -12.38 -6.82
N ARG A 163 -4.97 -11.86 -7.21
CA ARG A 163 -5.09 -10.92 -8.34
C ARG A 163 -4.49 -9.57 -7.96
N ILE A 164 -3.48 -9.13 -8.69
CA ILE A 164 -2.95 -7.76 -8.60
C ILE A 164 -3.52 -6.94 -9.76
N SER A 165 -4.10 -5.78 -9.46
CA SER A 165 -4.64 -4.84 -10.47
C SER A 165 -4.25 -3.41 -10.15
N PHE A 166 -4.23 -2.56 -11.17
CA PHE A 166 -3.99 -1.12 -11.02
C PHE A 166 -5.16 -0.31 -11.55
N GLU A 167 -5.66 0.61 -10.75
CA GLU A 167 -6.65 1.61 -11.12
C GLU A 167 -6.13 3.03 -10.89
N THR A 168 -6.63 3.99 -11.67
CA THR A 168 -6.32 5.40 -11.39
C THR A 168 -7.21 5.92 -10.29
N LEU A 169 -6.61 6.69 -9.39
CA LEU A 169 -7.32 7.40 -8.34
C LEU A 169 -6.55 8.68 -7.99
N ASP A 170 -7.16 9.81 -8.29
CA ASP A 170 -6.82 11.10 -7.71
C ASP A 170 -7.70 11.33 -6.47
N TRP A 171 -7.08 11.42 -5.28
CA TRP A 171 -7.82 11.56 -4.02
C TRP A 171 -8.66 12.84 -3.96
N GLU A 172 -8.30 13.88 -4.72
CA GLU A 172 -8.99 15.17 -4.70
C GLU A 172 -10.27 15.15 -5.55
N THR A 173 -10.32 14.34 -6.61
CA THR A 173 -11.37 14.42 -7.63
C THR A 173 -12.13 13.13 -7.85
N ASP A 174 -11.52 11.98 -7.57
CA ASP A 174 -12.07 10.69 -7.95
C ASP A 174 -12.79 10.00 -6.78
N ALA A 175 -13.82 9.22 -7.10
CA ALA A 175 -14.44 8.35 -6.13
C ALA A 175 -13.59 7.09 -5.92
N THR A 176 -13.51 6.60 -4.68
CA THR A 176 -12.84 5.33 -4.35
C THR A 176 -13.30 4.19 -5.29
N PRO A 177 -12.39 3.34 -5.80
CA PRO A 177 -12.75 2.24 -6.69
C PRO A 177 -13.73 1.26 -6.02
N PRO A 178 -14.65 0.65 -6.79
CA PRO A 178 -15.55 -0.36 -6.26
C PRO A 178 -14.80 -1.68 -6.03
N ALA A 179 -15.13 -2.37 -4.94
CA ALA A 179 -14.70 -3.74 -4.68
C ALA A 179 -15.91 -4.64 -4.42
N PRO A 180 -16.04 -5.78 -5.11
CA PRO A 180 -17.03 -6.81 -4.75
C PRO A 180 -16.77 -7.30 -3.32
N GLY A 181 -17.63 -6.90 -2.37
CA GLY A 181 -17.50 -7.23 -0.95
C GLY A 181 -16.85 -6.14 -0.08
N GLY A 182 -16.27 -5.10 -0.69
CA GLY A 182 -15.47 -4.09 0.00
C GLY A 182 -14.01 -4.49 0.13
N PHE A 183 -13.22 -3.66 0.82
CA PHE A 183 -11.82 -3.95 1.15
C PHE A 183 -11.69 -4.33 2.62
N ASP A 184 -10.85 -5.31 2.93
CA ASP A 184 -10.53 -5.74 4.29
C ASP A 184 -9.37 -4.94 4.89
N ALA A 185 -8.52 -4.34 4.04
CA ALA A 185 -7.48 -3.40 4.44
C ALA A 185 -7.29 -2.29 3.40
N VAL A 186 -6.87 -1.13 3.89
CA VAL A 186 -6.37 -0.01 3.09
C VAL A 186 -4.92 0.22 3.51
N LEU A 187 -4.01 0.25 2.54
CA LEU A 187 -2.60 0.55 2.74
C LEU A 187 -2.31 1.93 2.14
N ALA A 188 -1.51 2.73 2.85
CA ALA A 188 -0.94 3.97 2.36
C ALA A 188 0.49 4.04 2.91
N VAL A 189 1.49 3.96 2.04
CA VAL A 189 2.90 3.90 2.43
C VAL A 189 3.58 5.14 1.86
N ASP A 190 4.22 5.93 2.73
CA ASP A 190 4.87 7.20 2.37
C ASP A 190 3.95 8.25 1.70
N CYS A 191 2.67 8.25 2.09
CA CYS A 191 1.64 9.11 1.49
C CYS A 191 1.43 10.46 2.21
N VAL A 192 2.08 10.67 3.36
CA VAL A 192 1.88 11.85 4.23
C VAL A 192 3.09 12.77 4.15
N TYR A 193 3.16 13.54 3.06
CA TYR A 193 4.26 14.50 2.82
C TYR A 193 3.77 15.89 2.37
N ASN A 194 2.51 16.02 1.98
CA ASN A 194 1.88 17.28 1.58
C ASN A 194 0.58 17.48 2.36
N ALA A 195 0.56 18.50 3.24
CA ALA A 195 -0.59 18.79 4.10
C ALA A 195 -1.89 19.07 3.31
N ALA A 196 -1.80 19.59 2.09
CA ALA A 196 -2.96 19.83 1.24
C ALA A 196 -3.68 18.52 0.86
N LEU A 197 -2.96 17.40 0.82
CA LEU A 197 -3.50 16.09 0.47
C LEU A 197 -4.04 15.30 1.68
N VAL A 198 -3.86 15.79 2.90
CA VAL A 198 -4.33 15.09 4.11
C VAL A 198 -5.86 14.95 4.14
N PRO A 199 -6.66 16.03 3.97
CA PRO A 199 -8.11 15.88 3.92
C PRO A 199 -8.63 14.89 2.85
N PRO A 200 -8.21 14.97 1.56
CA PRO A 200 -8.69 14.02 0.55
C PRO A 200 -8.19 12.58 0.78
N LEU A 201 -6.98 12.38 1.32
CA LEU A 201 -6.50 11.05 1.72
C LEU A 201 -7.38 10.43 2.81
N VAL A 202 -7.64 11.17 3.89
CA VAL A 202 -8.49 10.70 5.01
C VAL A 202 -9.90 10.38 4.53
N GLN A 203 -10.48 11.23 3.68
CA GLN A 203 -11.80 10.97 3.10
C GLN A 203 -11.81 9.71 2.24
N THR A 204 -10.79 9.49 1.41
CA THR A 204 -10.65 8.28 0.59
C THR A 204 -10.58 7.02 1.45
N CYS A 205 -9.82 7.05 2.56
CA CYS A 205 -9.77 5.97 3.54
C CYS A 205 -11.14 5.70 4.17
N ALA A 206 -11.85 6.76 4.60
CA ALA A 206 -13.18 6.64 5.19
C ALA A 206 -14.19 6.01 4.21
N ASP A 207 -14.17 6.43 2.94
CA ASP A 207 -15.06 5.90 1.91
C ASP A 207 -14.76 4.45 1.53
N ALA A 208 -13.48 4.06 1.49
CA ALA A 208 -13.08 2.67 1.35
C ALA A 208 -13.62 1.79 2.49
N CYS A 209 -13.53 2.26 3.74
CA CYS A 209 -13.98 1.53 4.93
C CYS A 209 -15.51 1.44 5.05
N ARG A 210 -16.25 2.53 4.76
CA ARG A 210 -17.72 2.58 4.86
C ARG A 210 -18.42 1.55 3.97
N ARG A 211 -17.88 1.27 2.79
CA ARG A 211 -18.48 0.36 1.80
C ARG A 211 -18.57 -1.09 2.29
N ARG A 212 -17.73 -1.50 3.24
CA ARG A 212 -17.83 -2.81 3.92
C ARG A 212 -18.95 -2.81 4.97
N GLY A 213 -19.08 -1.74 5.74
CA GLY A 213 -20.10 -1.58 6.78
C GLY A 213 -21.52 -1.65 6.23
N ALA A 214 -21.79 -0.93 5.12
CA ALA A 214 -23.12 -0.92 4.49
C ALA A 214 -23.57 -2.31 4.01
N LYS A 215 -22.63 -3.17 3.57
CA LYS A 215 -22.95 -4.52 3.10
C LYS A 215 -23.16 -5.53 4.22
N ARG A 216 -22.42 -5.44 5.34
CA ARG A 216 -22.67 -6.30 6.53
C ARG A 216 -24.08 -6.09 7.09
N VAL A 217 -24.57 -4.85 7.08
CA VAL A 217 -25.94 -4.50 7.49
C VAL A 217 -26.97 -5.10 6.52
N HIS A 218 -26.72 -5.01 5.20
CA HIS A 218 -27.62 -5.59 4.19
C HIS A 218 -27.65 -7.13 4.21
N SER A 219 -26.52 -7.81 4.44
CA SER A 219 -26.48 -9.27 4.55
C SER A 219 -27.12 -9.79 5.84
N GLY A 220 -27.10 -9.00 6.93
CA GLY A 220 -27.80 -9.33 8.17
C GLY A 220 -29.32 -9.14 8.08
N ALA A 221 -29.79 -8.15 7.31
CA ALA A 221 -31.21 -7.90 7.09
C ALA A 221 -31.88 -8.89 6.11
N ALA A 222 -31.13 -9.49 5.20
CA ALA A 222 -31.63 -10.51 4.28
C ALA A 222 -31.64 -11.93 4.89
N ALA A 223 -31.10 -12.10 6.11
CA ALA A 223 -31.04 -13.36 6.84
C ALA A 223 -31.98 -13.40 8.07
N ALA A 224 -32.91 -12.44 8.17
CA ALA A 224 -33.93 -12.34 9.23
C ALA A 224 -35.34 -12.54 8.65
#